data_AF-A0A6C0CLM8-F1
#
_entry.id   AF-A0A6C0CLM8-F1
#
_cell.length_a   1.000
_cell.length_b   1.000
_cell.length_c   1.000
_cell.angle_alpha   90.00
_cell.angle_beta   90.00
_cell.angle_gamma   90.00
#
_symmetry.space_group_name_H-M   'P 1'
#
loop_
_entity.id
_entity.type
_entity.pdbx_description
1 polymer ?
#
loop_
_entity_poly.entity_id
_entity_poly.type
_entity_poly.pdbx_seq_one_letter_code
_entity_poly.pdbx_strand_id
1 'polypeptide(L)'
;MKTINIHLSTRELQVEYVKGYNLIFKEAYSPSLKKNERLAIETFKKAYEQYKRPSSKKDMVKLVDSIMKNIKGFCVVCGTDLQIPSSDRWLSCPIVECKDKFDEMEVEELCKYVRKYRKDAELSLQFAVSAIKSTNGINIFDPFPSYFLKGDAKGRTRGELKNLYNNSYNEQKDFQAVKKIANRWNVKSLINDIYQARNDESLYTSPNDSSRSKYTYTEYKLFRFIILSNKSTLKLDKIIQHPQISLYHVINPVDTDEKFSGEYLFHGSNASNWYSIMRNGLKVASGTSAQRNGAAYGKGIYLSDKFSLSASYSNRSTSLTDSGLNIAGVYEVRNAKAKYHKGSSVYVVPNEKDVRLRYLLMFSKHSPADLNDAVNEKFGTMIKQEKQDFSRATNSKSQKRLMAEYKMLNSEGGMFQTNDIKCELVNDNIYDWKLYLSKFDKDFDGNDIPLTLDMKKYNVKNIVLEVIFPQGYPFEPPFIRVVSPQFEYRTGHITLGGSICMEALTTGGWSPKPLENVIMEIISLFYEGGARIKPNGHNKSYSLEEAKQAFKRTALTYNWTP
;
A
#
# COMPACT_ATOMS: atom_id res chain seq x y z
N MET A 1 -41.62 7.71 9.50
CA MET A 1 -40.15 7.51 9.58
C MET A 1 -39.92 6.21 10.33
N LYS A 2 -38.86 5.47 10.02
CA LYS A 2 -38.54 4.21 10.73
C LYS A 2 -37.13 4.37 11.32
N THR A 3 -36.92 3.80 12.50
CA THR A 3 -35.66 3.94 13.26
C THR A 3 -34.81 2.68 13.12
N ILE A 4 -33.49 2.86 13.05
CA ILE A 4 -32.50 1.82 13.28
C ILE A 4 -31.57 2.28 14.40
N ASN A 5 -31.06 1.33 15.16
CA ASN A 5 -30.09 1.61 16.20
C ASN A 5 -28.71 1.24 15.68
N ILE A 6 -27.76 2.15 15.82
CA ILE A 6 -26.37 1.98 15.41
C ILE A 6 -25.49 1.95 16.65
N HIS A 7 -24.58 0.98 16.75
CA HIS A 7 -23.67 0.88 17.88
C HIS A 7 -22.32 1.56 17.57
N LEU A 8 -21.99 2.60 18.33
CA LEU A 8 -20.67 3.25 18.36
C LEU A 8 -19.93 2.84 19.62
N SER A 9 -19.04 1.86 19.51
CA SER A 9 -18.28 1.33 20.66
C SER A 9 -19.23 0.86 21.79
N THR A 10 -19.54 1.72 22.75
CA THR A 10 -20.38 1.43 23.92
C THR A 10 -21.70 2.21 23.92
N ARG A 11 -21.99 3.02 22.90
CA ARG A 11 -23.16 3.89 22.83
C ARG A 11 -24.04 3.49 21.65
N GLU A 12 -25.33 3.29 21.92
CA GLU A 12 -26.34 3.09 20.90
C GLU A 12 -26.85 4.46 20.43
N LEU A 13 -26.84 4.70 19.12
CA LEU A 13 -27.37 5.90 18.48
C LEU A 13 -28.63 5.55 17.71
N GLN A 14 -29.68 6.35 17.88
CA GLN A 14 -30.87 6.24 17.04
C GLN A 14 -30.68 7.00 15.72
N VAL A 15 -30.86 6.30 14.60
CA VAL A 15 -30.86 6.88 13.26
C VAL A 15 -32.21 6.63 12.60
N GLU A 16 -32.83 7.71 12.17
CA GLU A 16 -34.05 7.63 11.38
C GLU A 16 -33.74 7.53 9.91
N TYR A 17 -34.54 6.78 9.17
CA TYR A 17 -34.51 6.82 7.71
C TYR A 17 -35.85 7.25 7.12
N VAL A 18 -35.73 8.00 6.04
CA VAL A 18 -36.85 8.48 5.22
C VAL A 18 -36.99 7.65 3.94
N LYS A 19 -38.07 7.87 3.19
CA LYS A 19 -38.32 7.20 1.90
C LYS A 19 -37.12 7.46 0.97
N GLY A 20 -36.51 6.38 0.45
CA GLY A 20 -35.25 6.45 -0.30
C GLY A 20 -33.97 6.13 0.48
N TYR A 21 -34.09 5.70 1.76
CA TYR A 21 -32.98 5.23 2.61
C TYR A 21 -31.90 6.28 2.94
N ASN A 22 -32.27 7.56 2.93
CA ASN A 22 -31.43 8.61 3.50
C ASN A 22 -31.48 8.55 5.03
N LEU A 23 -30.32 8.69 5.67
CA LEU A 23 -30.15 8.58 7.13
C LEU A 23 -30.15 9.95 7.80
N ILE A 24 -30.92 10.10 8.87
CA ILE A 24 -30.99 11.30 9.72
C ILE A 24 -30.55 10.91 11.13
N PHE A 25 -29.45 11.50 11.57
CA PHE A 25 -28.90 11.29 12.90
C PHE A 25 -29.54 12.28 13.88
N LYS A 26 -30.50 11.81 14.69
CA LYS A 26 -31.18 12.65 15.69
C LYS A 26 -30.22 13.21 16.74
N GLU A 27 -29.22 12.43 17.11
CA GLU A 27 -28.31 12.76 18.21
C GLU A 27 -27.00 13.41 17.75
N ALA A 28 -26.78 13.62 16.44
CA ALA A 28 -25.50 14.11 15.91
C ALA A 28 -25.03 15.45 16.49
N TYR A 29 -25.94 16.24 17.07
CA TYR A 29 -25.66 17.54 17.68
C TYR A 29 -25.85 17.55 19.20
N SER A 30 -26.01 16.38 19.83
CA SER A 30 -26.16 16.31 21.29
C SER A 30 -24.91 16.87 22.00
N PRO A 31 -25.06 17.79 22.96
CA PRO A 31 -23.95 18.30 23.77
C PRO A 31 -23.18 17.19 24.49
N SER A 32 -23.86 16.08 24.81
CA SER A 32 -23.32 14.91 25.51
C SER A 32 -22.40 14.02 24.68
N LEU A 33 -22.29 14.23 23.36
CA LEU A 33 -21.40 13.45 22.50
C LEU A 33 -19.94 13.85 22.73
N LYS A 34 -19.10 12.85 23.02
CA LYS A 34 -17.63 13.02 23.09
C LYS A 34 -17.09 13.34 21.69
N LYS A 35 -15.97 14.06 21.63
CA LYS A 35 -15.30 14.47 20.39
C LYS A 35 -15.06 13.30 19.40
N ASN A 36 -14.61 12.15 19.91
CA ASN A 36 -14.39 10.96 19.07
C ASN A 36 -15.68 10.35 18.52
N GLU A 37 -16.79 10.44 19.25
CA GLU A 37 -18.09 9.95 18.79
C GLU A 37 -18.61 10.83 17.65
N ARG A 38 -18.51 12.17 17.81
CA ARG A 38 -18.84 13.13 16.73
C ARG A 38 -18.04 12.86 15.47
N LEU A 39 -16.73 12.67 15.61
CA LEU A 39 -15.83 12.37 14.50
C LEU A 39 -16.22 11.07 13.76
N ALA A 40 -16.59 10.03 14.51
CA ALA A 40 -17.05 8.77 13.93
C ALA A 40 -18.37 8.93 13.16
N ILE A 41 -19.33 9.68 13.70
CA ILE A 41 -20.59 10.00 13.02
C ILE A 41 -20.33 10.79 11.74
N GLU A 42 -19.49 11.82 11.79
CA GLU A 42 -19.14 12.63 10.61
C GLU A 42 -18.44 11.80 9.53
N THR A 43 -17.51 10.93 9.92
CA THR A 43 -16.84 10.01 9.00
C THR A 43 -17.83 9.04 8.38
N PHE A 44 -18.76 8.51 9.18
CA PHE A 44 -19.77 7.57 8.71
C PHE A 44 -20.67 8.23 7.67
N LYS A 45 -21.15 9.46 7.92
CA LYS A 45 -22.00 10.19 6.98
C LYS A 45 -21.33 10.31 5.60
N LYS A 46 -20.07 10.75 5.60
CA LYS A 46 -19.27 10.86 4.36
C LYS A 46 -19.05 9.51 3.68
N ALA A 47 -18.75 8.47 4.45
CA ALA A 47 -18.55 7.12 3.91
C ALA A 47 -19.84 6.56 3.29
N TYR A 48 -20.97 6.70 3.98
CA TYR A 48 -22.28 6.25 3.51
C TYR A 48 -22.69 6.92 2.20
N GLU A 49 -22.40 8.22 2.05
CA GLU A 49 -22.64 8.97 0.81
C GLU A 49 -21.86 8.45 -0.40
N GLN A 50 -20.77 7.70 -0.20
CA GLN A 50 -20.00 7.12 -1.30
C GLN A 50 -20.61 5.85 -1.88
N TYR A 51 -21.53 5.20 -1.14
CA TYR A 51 -22.15 3.96 -1.59
C TYR A 51 -23.42 4.25 -2.41
N LYS A 52 -23.68 3.38 -3.39
CA LYS A 52 -24.96 3.38 -4.10
C LYS A 52 -26.10 3.18 -3.11
N ARG A 53 -27.24 3.84 -3.38
CA ARG A 53 -28.43 3.74 -2.55
C ARG A 53 -28.84 2.27 -2.37
N PRO A 54 -29.06 1.80 -1.14
CA PRO A 54 -29.50 0.43 -0.88
C PRO A 54 -30.84 0.12 -1.57
N SER A 55 -30.97 -1.09 -2.11
CA SER A 55 -32.20 -1.61 -2.73
C SER A 55 -33.27 -2.01 -1.71
N SER A 56 -32.87 -2.31 -0.47
CA SER A 56 -33.78 -2.76 0.58
C SER A 56 -33.34 -2.29 1.98
N LYS A 57 -34.26 -2.36 2.95
CA LYS A 57 -33.95 -2.12 4.37
C LYS A 57 -32.86 -3.08 4.87
N LYS A 58 -32.89 -4.34 4.44
CA LYS A 58 -31.92 -5.37 4.85
C LYS A 58 -30.51 -5.02 4.35
N ASP A 59 -30.41 -4.55 3.11
CA ASP A 59 -29.13 -4.14 2.52
C ASP A 59 -28.59 -2.87 3.19
N MET A 60 -29.48 -1.93 3.52
CA MET A 60 -29.12 -0.72 4.26
C MET A 60 -28.55 -1.05 5.64
N VAL A 61 -29.22 -1.92 6.43
CA VAL A 61 -28.73 -2.32 7.76
C VAL A 61 -27.35 -3.01 7.64
N LYS A 62 -27.19 -3.93 6.69
CA LYS A 62 -25.90 -4.60 6.43
C LYS A 62 -24.79 -3.59 6.09
N LEU A 63 -25.09 -2.61 5.24
CA LEU A 63 -24.13 -1.57 4.85
C LEU A 63 -23.74 -0.71 6.05
N VAL A 64 -24.73 -0.25 6.83
CA VAL A 64 -24.51 0.52 8.05
C VAL A 64 -23.59 -0.22 9.01
N ASP A 65 -23.91 -1.49 9.33
CA ASP A 65 -23.11 -2.32 10.23
C ASP A 65 -21.68 -2.51 9.70
N SER A 66 -21.53 -2.72 8.38
CA SER A 66 -20.24 -2.89 7.73
C SER A 66 -19.36 -1.64 7.84
N ILE A 67 -19.90 -0.46 7.54
CA ILE A 67 -19.17 0.81 7.64
C ILE A 67 -18.79 1.08 9.09
N MET A 68 -19.74 0.92 10.02
CA MET A 68 -19.52 1.23 11.44
C MET A 68 -18.46 0.32 12.08
N LYS A 69 -18.50 -0.98 11.77
CA LYS A 69 -17.49 -1.94 12.23
C LYS A 69 -16.09 -1.59 11.73
N ASN A 70 -16.00 -1.00 10.54
CA ASN A 70 -14.73 -0.67 9.88
C ASN A 70 -14.49 0.85 9.77
N ILE A 71 -15.10 1.67 10.65
CA ILE A 71 -15.15 3.13 10.44
C ILE A 71 -13.78 3.80 10.32
N LYS A 72 -12.76 3.24 10.99
CA LYS A 72 -11.37 3.71 10.94
C LYS A 72 -10.61 3.29 9.67
N GLY A 73 -11.16 2.35 8.90
CA GLY A 73 -10.69 1.98 7.57
C GLY A 73 -11.15 2.95 6.47
N PHE A 74 -11.96 3.97 6.82
CA PHE A 74 -12.34 5.04 5.91
C PHE A 74 -11.51 6.30 6.16
N CYS A 75 -11.34 7.11 5.11
CA CYS A 75 -10.76 8.42 5.25
C CYS A 75 -11.66 9.31 6.12
N VAL A 76 -11.14 9.79 7.24
CA VAL A 76 -11.88 10.68 8.15
C VAL A 76 -12.27 12.03 7.51
N VAL A 77 -11.55 12.44 6.45
CA VAL A 77 -11.76 13.72 5.77
C VAL A 77 -12.85 13.64 4.71
N CYS A 78 -12.78 12.69 3.78
CA CYS A 78 -13.70 12.59 2.64
C CYS A 78 -14.62 11.36 2.67
N GLY A 79 -14.40 10.40 3.58
CA GLY A 79 -15.20 9.17 3.68
C GLY A 79 -14.76 8.04 2.75
N THR A 80 -13.66 8.16 2.01
CA THR A 80 -13.24 7.12 1.06
C THR A 80 -12.80 5.84 1.76
N ASP A 81 -13.34 4.70 1.31
CA ASP A 81 -12.92 3.38 1.77
C ASP A 81 -11.45 3.15 1.37
N LEU A 82 -10.59 2.95 2.37
CA LEU A 82 -9.16 2.73 2.18
C LEU A 82 -8.82 1.24 1.97
N GLN A 83 -9.81 0.35 2.09
CA GLN A 83 -9.62 -1.10 2.05
C GLN A 83 -8.66 -1.62 3.13
N ILE A 84 -8.60 -0.92 4.28
CA ILE A 84 -7.79 -1.31 5.44
C ILE A 84 -8.76 -1.75 6.55
N PRO A 85 -9.24 -3.00 6.52
CA PRO A 85 -10.12 -3.50 7.57
C PRO A 85 -9.36 -3.50 8.90
N SER A 86 -9.99 -3.00 9.96
CA SER A 86 -9.48 -3.06 11.35
C SER A 86 -8.30 -2.13 11.71
N SER A 87 -8.18 -0.93 11.12
CA SER A 87 -7.23 0.08 11.61
C SER A 87 -7.52 0.48 13.07
N ASP A 88 -6.49 0.52 13.94
CA ASP A 88 -6.63 1.01 15.32
C ASP A 88 -6.54 2.55 15.40
N ARG A 89 -6.08 3.20 14.33
CA ARG A 89 -5.90 4.66 14.18
C ARG A 89 -6.84 5.25 13.13
N TRP A 90 -7.10 6.55 13.25
CA TRP A 90 -7.79 7.29 12.18
C TRP A 90 -6.86 7.48 10.99
N LEU A 91 -7.40 7.44 9.78
CA LEU A 91 -6.63 7.51 8.54
C LEU A 91 -7.17 8.59 7.59
N SER A 92 -6.32 9.01 6.66
CA SER A 92 -6.71 9.80 5.49
C SER A 92 -6.37 9.05 4.22
N CYS A 93 -7.13 9.27 3.16
CA CYS A 93 -6.73 8.84 1.82
C CYS A 93 -5.47 9.63 1.37
N PRO A 94 -4.79 9.19 0.30
CA PRO A 94 -3.55 9.82 -0.16
C PRO A 94 -3.77 11.13 -0.93
N ILE A 95 -5.03 11.54 -1.13
CA ILE A 95 -5.38 12.85 -1.72
C ILE A 95 -4.78 13.93 -0.82
N VAL A 96 -4.05 14.85 -1.45
CA VAL A 96 -3.26 15.91 -0.80
C VAL A 96 -4.09 16.70 0.20
N GLU A 97 -5.26 17.16 -0.22
CA GLU A 97 -6.16 18.00 0.57
C GLU A 97 -6.66 17.25 1.80
N CYS A 98 -6.90 15.94 1.65
CA CYS A 98 -7.29 15.07 2.77
C CYS A 98 -6.13 14.82 3.72
N LYS A 99 -4.91 14.58 3.21
CA LYS A 99 -3.71 14.44 4.05
C LYS A 99 -3.48 15.72 4.86
N ASP A 100 -3.55 16.86 4.20
CA ASP A 100 -3.25 18.14 4.82
C ASP A 100 -4.26 18.52 5.90
N LYS A 101 -5.55 18.32 5.62
CA LYS A 101 -6.60 18.54 6.61
C LYS A 101 -6.44 17.58 7.78
N PHE A 102 -6.13 16.31 7.49
CA PHE A 102 -5.96 15.28 8.52
C PHE A 102 -4.84 15.58 9.51
N ASP A 103 -3.64 15.97 9.07
CA ASP A 103 -2.52 16.15 10.01
C ASP A 103 -2.76 17.30 11.02
N GLU A 104 -3.71 18.19 10.73
CA GLU A 104 -4.09 19.31 11.58
C GLU A 104 -5.39 19.05 12.37
N MET A 105 -6.13 18.00 12.02
CA MET A 105 -7.32 17.62 12.77
C MET A 105 -6.96 17.05 14.14
N GLU A 106 -7.73 17.44 15.15
CA GLU A 106 -7.57 16.95 16.52
C GLU A 106 -8.28 15.58 16.72
N VAL A 107 -7.95 14.59 15.89
CA VAL A 107 -8.62 13.27 15.86
C VAL A 107 -8.18 12.28 16.93
N GLU A 108 -6.92 12.39 17.39
CA GLU A 108 -6.32 11.52 18.40
C GLU A 108 -5.89 12.33 19.61
N GLU A 109 -6.12 11.83 20.83
CA GLU A 109 -5.63 12.48 22.06
C GLU A 109 -4.11 12.29 22.18
N LEU A 110 -3.37 13.39 22.26
CA LEU A 110 -1.91 13.39 22.29
C LEU A 110 -1.37 12.68 23.53
N CYS A 111 -1.91 12.99 24.72
CA CYS A 111 -1.49 12.36 25.98
C CYS A 111 -1.66 10.83 25.90
N LYS A 112 -2.77 10.35 25.34
CA LYS A 112 -3.00 8.91 25.13
C LYS A 112 -1.99 8.31 24.14
N TYR A 113 -1.70 8.99 23.04
CA TYR A 113 -0.71 8.55 22.06
C TYR A 113 0.67 8.43 22.71
N VAL A 114 1.14 9.45 23.43
CA VAL A 114 2.47 9.46 24.06
C VAL A 114 2.60 8.37 25.13
N ARG A 115 1.54 8.05 25.87
CA ARG A 115 1.57 6.92 26.82
C ARG A 115 1.71 5.57 26.12
N LYS A 116 1.11 5.38 24.94
CA LYS A 116 1.19 4.13 24.16
C LYS A 116 2.48 4.03 23.33
N TYR A 117 2.94 5.14 22.75
CA TYR A 117 4.00 5.22 21.75
C TYR A 117 5.06 6.27 22.12
N ARG A 118 5.54 6.22 23.37
CA ARG A 118 6.43 7.23 23.95
C ARG A 118 7.69 7.46 23.09
N LYS A 119 8.30 6.38 22.58
CA LYS A 119 9.54 6.47 21.82
C LYS A 119 9.34 7.14 20.45
N ASP A 120 8.25 6.81 19.78
CA ASP A 120 7.86 7.39 18.49
C ASP A 120 7.63 8.90 18.62
N ALA A 121 6.96 9.32 19.69
CA ALA A 121 6.75 10.72 20.00
C ALA A 121 8.08 11.45 20.30
N GLU A 122 8.96 10.84 21.09
CA GLU A 122 10.28 11.38 21.40
C GLU A 122 11.11 11.59 20.12
N LEU A 123 11.23 10.56 19.28
CA LEU A 123 11.99 10.63 18.02
C LEU A 123 11.38 11.64 17.05
N SER A 124 10.05 11.68 16.94
CA SER A 124 9.36 12.65 16.09
C SER A 124 9.66 14.10 16.50
N LEU A 125 9.68 14.39 17.81
CA LEU A 125 10.09 15.70 18.33
C LEU A 125 11.58 15.96 18.13
N GLN A 126 12.46 14.98 18.33
CA GLN A 126 13.90 15.14 18.10
C GLN A 126 14.19 15.49 16.63
N PHE A 127 13.58 14.76 15.68
CA PHE A 127 13.74 15.06 14.25
C PHE A 127 13.22 16.46 13.91
N ALA A 128 12.06 16.85 14.45
CA ALA A 128 11.50 18.18 14.24
C ALA A 128 12.40 19.29 14.79
N VAL A 129 12.87 19.16 16.04
CA VAL A 129 13.76 20.15 16.65
C VAL A 129 15.08 20.24 15.90
N SER A 130 15.64 19.11 15.45
CA SER A 130 16.84 19.08 14.60
C SER A 130 16.61 19.79 13.26
N ALA A 131 15.47 19.54 12.61
CA ALA A 131 15.05 20.22 11.38
C ALA A 131 14.90 21.73 11.60
N ILE A 132 14.18 22.16 12.64
CA ILE A 132 13.89 23.57 12.93
C ILE A 132 15.18 24.36 13.25
N LYS A 133 16.12 23.73 13.96
CA LYS A 133 17.40 24.36 14.34
C LYS A 133 18.43 24.38 13.22
N SER A 134 18.27 23.56 12.19
CA SER A 134 19.15 23.53 11.01
C SER A 134 19.15 24.85 10.25
N THR A 135 20.27 25.21 9.64
CA THR A 135 20.37 26.37 8.73
C THR A 135 19.49 26.20 7.49
N ASN A 136 19.21 24.95 7.10
CA ASN A 136 18.30 24.61 6.00
C ASN A 136 16.85 24.36 6.48
N GLY A 137 16.53 24.70 7.74
CA GLY A 137 15.29 24.30 8.41
C GLY A 137 14.02 24.71 7.68
N ILE A 138 13.99 25.89 7.05
CA ILE A 138 12.83 26.38 6.29
C ILE A 138 12.43 25.44 5.15
N ASN A 139 13.39 24.71 4.57
CA ASN A 139 13.18 23.77 3.48
C ASN A 139 12.83 22.35 3.95
N ILE A 140 13.35 21.92 5.11
CA ILE A 140 13.31 20.51 5.55
C ILE A 140 12.37 20.26 6.73
N PHE A 141 11.92 21.30 7.43
CA PHE A 141 10.78 21.19 8.34
C PHE A 141 9.49 21.22 7.53
N ASP A 142 9.27 20.12 6.81
CA ASP A 142 8.12 19.90 5.94
C ASP A 142 7.56 18.48 6.17
N PRO A 143 6.24 18.30 6.36
CA PRO A 143 5.17 19.30 6.28
C PRO A 143 5.26 20.41 7.32
N PHE A 144 4.90 21.62 6.91
CA PHE A 144 4.84 22.79 7.79
C PHE A 144 3.39 23.06 8.23
N PRO A 145 3.10 23.29 9.52
CA PRO A 145 1.74 23.50 10.02
C PRO A 145 1.10 24.77 9.43
N SER A 146 -0.10 24.67 8.84
CA SER A 146 -0.74 25.78 8.11
C SER A 146 -1.00 27.02 8.99
N TYR A 147 -1.29 26.81 10.27
CA TYR A 147 -1.58 27.89 11.22
C TYR A 147 -0.33 28.71 11.63
N PHE A 148 0.86 28.34 11.15
CA PHE A 148 2.08 29.15 11.20
C PHE A 148 2.42 29.79 9.83
N LEU A 149 1.50 29.78 8.87
CA LEU A 149 1.66 30.55 7.64
C LEU A 149 1.32 32.03 7.87
N LYS A 150 1.84 32.90 7.02
CA LYS A 150 1.61 34.35 7.03
C LYS A 150 0.38 34.71 6.20
N GLY A 151 -0.29 35.81 6.57
CA GLY A 151 -1.38 36.41 5.80
C GLY A 151 -2.45 35.42 5.33
N ASP A 152 -2.84 35.57 4.06
CA ASP A 152 -3.91 34.78 3.43
C ASP A 152 -3.50 33.33 3.11
N ALA A 153 -2.24 32.95 3.34
CA ALA A 153 -1.78 31.58 3.14
C ALA A 153 -2.29 30.62 4.23
N LYS A 154 -2.76 31.13 5.39
CA LYS A 154 -3.29 30.33 6.50
C LYS A 154 -4.49 29.44 6.13
N GLY A 155 -5.16 29.68 5.00
CA GLY A 155 -6.32 28.92 4.53
C GLY A 155 -6.09 28.05 3.29
N ARG A 156 -4.86 27.97 2.76
CA ARG A 156 -4.55 27.22 1.54
C ARG A 156 -4.18 25.77 1.85
N THR A 157 -4.48 24.84 0.93
CA THR A 157 -4.07 23.42 1.04
C THR A 157 -2.55 23.32 0.83
N ARG A 158 -1.86 22.53 1.66
CA ARG A 158 -0.39 22.51 1.69
C ARG A 158 0.19 21.89 0.42
N GLY A 159 -0.43 20.88 -0.18
CA GLY A 159 0.11 20.24 -1.38
C GLY A 159 -0.30 20.84 -2.72
N GLU A 160 -1.13 21.89 -2.76
CA GLU A 160 -1.20 22.81 -3.92
C GLU A 160 0.06 23.68 -4.03
N LEU A 161 0.82 23.81 -2.94
CA LEU A 161 2.07 24.59 -2.85
C LEU A 161 3.26 23.79 -3.38
N LYS A 162 3.02 23.02 -4.44
CA LYS A 162 3.89 22.00 -5.03
C LYS A 162 5.36 22.41 -5.05
N ASN A 163 6.13 21.37 -4.71
CA ASN A 163 7.56 21.19 -4.83
C ASN A 163 8.34 21.63 -3.60
N LEU A 164 9.20 20.72 -3.13
CA LEU A 164 10.35 20.96 -2.25
C LEU A 164 11.28 22.12 -2.69
N TYR A 165 10.90 22.86 -3.74
CA TYR A 165 11.69 23.76 -4.57
C TYR A 165 10.95 25.05 -4.92
N ASN A 166 9.72 25.28 -4.44
CA ASN A 166 9.03 26.55 -4.69
C ASN A 166 9.35 27.57 -3.58
N ASN A 167 10.22 28.53 -3.90
CA ASN A 167 10.59 29.63 -2.99
C ASN A 167 9.37 30.39 -2.46
N SER A 168 8.29 30.48 -3.26
CA SER A 168 7.07 31.19 -2.88
C SER A 168 6.38 30.59 -1.65
N TYR A 169 6.42 29.26 -1.43
CA TYR A 169 5.84 28.66 -0.23
C TYR A 169 6.64 28.98 1.02
N ASN A 170 7.98 28.96 0.92
CA ASN A 170 8.85 29.26 2.06
C ASN A 170 8.69 30.70 2.53
N GLU A 171 8.43 31.65 1.62
CA GLU A 171 8.13 33.05 1.95
C GLU A 171 6.90 33.18 2.85
N GLN A 172 5.90 32.31 2.66
CA GLN A 172 4.67 32.25 3.44
C GLN A 172 4.86 31.63 4.83
N LYS A 173 5.97 30.91 5.10
CA LYS A 173 6.20 30.29 6.42
C LYS A 173 6.61 31.34 7.45
N ASP A 174 5.90 31.43 8.57
CA ASP A 174 6.40 32.09 9.78
C ASP A 174 7.36 31.15 10.53
N PHE A 175 8.47 30.85 9.87
CA PHE A 175 9.48 29.94 10.40
C PHE A 175 10.16 30.51 11.65
N GLN A 176 10.22 31.83 11.79
CA GLN A 176 10.81 32.48 12.97
C GLN A 176 9.95 32.26 14.22
N ALA A 177 8.62 32.34 14.12
CA ALA A 177 7.74 31.99 15.23
C ALA A 177 7.94 30.53 15.69
N VAL A 178 8.00 29.59 14.73
CA VAL A 178 8.26 28.17 15.01
C VAL A 178 9.62 27.98 15.68
N LYS A 179 10.67 28.63 15.18
CA LYS A 179 12.03 28.56 15.73
C LYS A 179 12.10 29.12 17.16
N LYS A 180 11.46 30.26 17.42
CA LYS A 180 11.37 30.86 18.76
C LYS A 180 10.73 29.90 19.77
N ILE A 181 9.66 29.21 19.38
CA ILE A 181 9.01 28.20 20.22
C ILE A 181 9.95 27.01 20.46
N ALA A 182 10.42 26.37 19.39
CA ALA A 182 11.19 25.13 19.47
C ALA A 182 12.55 25.29 20.18
N ASN A 183 13.13 26.49 20.15
CA ASN A 183 14.37 26.79 20.87
C ASN A 183 14.23 26.68 22.40
N ARG A 184 13.02 26.84 22.94
CA ARG A 184 12.76 26.72 24.39
C ARG A 184 12.55 25.27 24.85
N TRP A 185 12.41 24.33 23.92
CA TRP A 185 12.07 22.95 24.27
C TRP A 185 13.29 22.13 24.64
N ASN A 186 13.19 21.48 25.80
CA ASN A 186 13.93 20.26 26.09
C ASN A 186 13.03 19.07 25.75
N VAL A 187 13.39 18.26 24.74
CA VAL A 187 12.52 17.20 24.22
C VAL A 187 12.15 16.17 25.28
N LYS A 188 13.11 15.76 26.14
CA LYS A 188 12.85 14.78 27.20
C LYS A 188 11.86 15.32 28.23
N SER A 189 12.03 16.58 28.67
CA SER A 189 11.09 17.23 29.59
C SER A 189 9.71 17.36 28.95
N LEU A 190 9.62 17.81 27.71
CA LEU A 190 8.34 18.00 27.01
C LEU A 190 7.57 16.68 26.88
N ILE A 191 8.25 15.59 26.48
CA ILE A 191 7.64 14.26 26.43
C ILE A 191 7.18 13.80 27.81
N ASN A 192 7.96 14.07 28.87
CA ASN A 192 7.56 13.71 30.22
C ASN A 192 6.33 14.49 30.69
N ASP A 193 6.26 15.79 30.39
CA ASP A 193 5.08 16.61 30.71
C ASP A 193 3.83 16.06 30.01
N ILE A 194 3.92 15.72 28.71
CA ILE A 194 2.81 15.14 27.94
C ILE A 194 2.40 13.78 28.49
N TYR A 195 3.35 12.94 28.89
CA TYR A 195 3.09 11.62 29.46
C TYR A 195 2.33 11.70 30.79
N GLN A 196 2.70 12.66 31.64
CA GLN A 196 2.14 12.85 32.99
C GLN A 196 0.85 13.68 33.03
N ALA A 197 0.61 14.52 32.01
CA ALA A 197 -0.61 15.31 31.90
C ALA A 197 -1.85 14.41 31.93
N ARG A 198 -2.97 14.88 32.48
CA ARG A 198 -4.21 14.09 32.60
C ARG A 198 -4.84 13.83 31.23
N ASN A 199 -4.99 14.90 30.46
CA ASN A 199 -5.58 14.97 29.13
C ASN A 199 -4.92 16.12 28.34
N ASP A 200 -5.27 16.26 27.06
CA ASP A 200 -4.71 17.31 26.21
C ASP A 200 -5.04 18.72 26.73
N GLU A 201 -6.24 18.95 27.28
CA GLU A 201 -6.63 20.27 27.82
C GLU A 201 -5.78 20.71 29.02
N SER A 202 -5.24 19.77 29.80
CA SER A 202 -4.37 20.10 30.94
C SER A 202 -2.97 20.58 30.54
N LEU A 203 -2.57 20.45 29.27
CA LEU A 203 -1.25 20.86 28.80
C LEU A 203 -1.15 22.36 28.54
N TYR A 204 -2.24 23.01 28.17
CA TYR A 204 -2.23 24.40 27.71
C TYR A 204 -3.21 25.28 28.47
N THR A 205 -2.86 26.56 28.64
CA THR A 205 -3.82 27.57 29.07
C THR A 205 -4.75 27.85 27.91
N SER A 206 -6.05 27.60 28.11
CA SER A 206 -7.06 28.03 27.15
C SER A 206 -7.01 29.56 27.03
N PRO A 207 -7.23 30.15 25.83
CA PRO A 207 -7.26 31.61 25.66
C PRO A 207 -8.21 32.35 26.63
N ASN A 208 -9.19 31.63 27.20
CA ASN A 208 -10.21 32.16 28.10
C ASN A 208 -9.98 31.79 29.58
N ASP A 209 -8.83 31.22 29.94
CA ASP A 209 -8.51 30.79 31.31
C ASP A 209 -7.31 31.58 31.86
N SER A 210 -7.41 32.04 33.11
CA SER A 210 -6.36 32.77 33.84
C SER A 210 -5.35 31.84 34.51
N SER A 211 -5.62 30.52 34.54
CA SER A 211 -4.68 29.52 35.04
C SER A 211 -3.44 29.41 34.15
N ARG A 212 -2.24 29.63 34.71
CA ARG A 212 -0.97 29.50 33.97
C ARG A 212 -0.59 28.03 33.87
N SER A 213 -0.86 27.41 32.73
CA SER A 213 -0.23 26.15 32.36
C SER A 213 1.18 26.41 31.84
N LYS A 214 1.97 25.33 31.70
CA LYS A 214 3.36 25.39 31.24
C LYS A 214 3.49 25.80 29.76
N TYR A 215 2.48 25.54 28.94
CA TYR A 215 2.51 25.74 27.50
C TYR A 215 1.35 26.61 27.01
N THR A 216 1.59 27.46 26.02
CA THR A 216 0.50 28.17 25.34
C THR A 216 -0.27 27.23 24.39
N TYR A 217 -1.51 27.58 24.02
CA TYR A 217 -2.26 26.79 23.03
C TYR A 217 -1.53 26.69 21.67
N THR A 218 -0.81 27.74 21.27
CA THR A 218 0.01 27.74 20.05
C THR A 218 1.17 26.74 20.13
N GLU A 219 1.84 26.64 21.28
CA GLU A 219 2.88 25.63 21.51
C GLU A 219 2.32 24.22 21.49
N TYR A 220 1.17 24.03 22.16
CA TYR A 220 0.44 22.76 22.15
C TYR A 220 0.13 22.29 20.73
N LYS A 221 -0.45 23.16 19.89
CA LYS A 221 -0.72 22.82 18.50
C LYS A 221 0.55 22.39 17.77
N LEU A 222 1.68 23.09 17.96
CA LEU A 222 2.93 22.76 17.28
C LEU A 222 3.47 21.37 17.66
N PHE A 223 3.65 21.08 18.96
CA PHE A 223 4.19 19.78 19.36
C PHE A 223 3.20 18.65 19.08
N ARG A 224 1.89 18.92 19.17
CA ARG A 224 0.84 17.98 18.76
C ARG A 224 0.96 17.64 17.29
N PHE A 225 1.02 18.65 16.42
CA PHE A 225 1.18 18.46 14.98
C PHE A 225 2.44 17.67 14.66
N ILE A 226 3.57 18.02 15.28
CA ILE A 226 4.83 17.29 15.09
C ILE A 226 4.64 15.81 15.42
N ILE A 227 4.06 15.47 16.56
CA ILE A 227 3.95 14.08 17.01
C ILE A 227 2.92 13.30 16.17
N LEU A 228 1.73 13.86 15.95
CA LEU A 228 0.60 13.11 15.40
C LEU A 228 0.50 13.16 13.86
N SER A 229 1.16 14.11 13.19
CA SER A 229 1.27 14.11 11.73
C SER A 229 2.12 12.96 11.19
N ASN A 230 2.97 12.37 12.04
CA ASN A 230 3.74 11.18 11.67
C ASN A 230 2.84 9.94 11.77
N LYS A 231 2.51 9.38 10.61
CA LYS A 231 1.61 8.21 10.51
C LYS A 231 2.36 6.90 10.74
N SER A 232 3.68 6.91 10.60
CA SER A 232 4.52 5.73 10.83
C SER A 232 4.70 5.44 12.31
N THR A 233 4.67 4.17 12.67
CA THR A 233 5.00 3.67 14.00
C THR A 233 6.37 2.98 13.95
N LEU A 234 7.16 3.17 15.01
CA LEU A 234 8.51 2.59 15.13
C LEU A 234 8.49 1.46 16.14
N LYS A 235 8.74 0.23 15.66
CA LYS A 235 8.87 -0.93 16.53
C LYS A 235 10.35 -1.27 16.68
N LEU A 236 10.86 -1.28 17.91
CA LEU A 236 12.22 -1.73 18.17
C LEU A 236 12.39 -3.16 17.65
N ASP A 237 13.42 -3.36 16.84
CA ASP A 237 13.73 -4.61 16.19
C ASP A 237 15.06 -5.14 16.73
N LYS A 238 15.09 -6.43 17.06
CA LYS A 238 16.25 -7.12 17.65
C LYS A 238 17.00 -7.98 16.63
N ILE A 239 16.70 -7.85 15.34
CA ILE A 239 17.37 -8.65 14.33
C ILE A 239 18.87 -8.30 14.23
N ILE A 240 19.25 -7.06 14.54
CA ILE A 240 20.65 -6.68 14.78
C ILE A 240 20.82 -6.37 16.26
N GLN A 241 21.66 -7.15 16.95
CA GLN A 241 21.98 -6.94 18.36
C GLN A 241 23.39 -6.41 18.46
N HIS A 242 23.52 -5.09 18.60
CA HIS A 242 24.80 -4.43 18.79
C HIS A 242 24.62 -3.27 19.77
N PRO A 243 25.52 -3.09 20.77
CA PRO A 243 25.34 -2.09 21.83
C PRO A 243 25.30 -0.65 21.31
N GLN A 244 25.89 -0.40 20.14
CA GLN A 244 25.92 0.92 19.50
C GLN A 244 24.85 1.11 18.42
N ILE A 245 23.92 0.16 18.24
CA ILE A 245 22.85 0.25 17.24
C ILE A 245 21.49 0.15 17.93
N SER A 246 20.56 0.99 17.49
CA SER A 246 19.13 0.76 17.70
C SER A 246 18.46 0.66 16.33
N LEU A 247 17.90 -0.51 16.03
CA LEU A 247 17.16 -0.76 14.81
C LEU A 247 15.66 -0.67 15.09
N TYR A 248 14.94 0.08 14.27
CA TYR A 248 13.49 0.19 14.35
C TYR A 248 12.86 -0.25 13.04
N HIS A 249 11.94 -1.20 13.09
CA HIS A 249 11.05 -1.51 11.97
C HIS A 249 10.02 -0.38 11.84
N VAL A 250 9.90 0.18 10.63
CA VAL A 250 8.98 1.26 10.30
C VAL A 250 7.69 0.64 9.78
N ILE A 251 6.59 0.87 10.50
CA ILE A 251 5.26 0.39 10.13
C ILE A 251 4.46 1.58 9.62
N ASN A 252 4.11 1.58 8.34
CA ASN A 252 3.24 2.59 7.76
C ASN A 252 1.85 1.98 7.52
N PRO A 253 0.77 2.51 8.13
CA PRO A 253 -0.56 1.92 8.05
C PRO A 253 -1.19 1.95 6.65
N VAL A 254 -0.64 2.75 5.72
CA VAL A 254 -1.12 2.86 4.34
C VAL A 254 -0.21 2.11 3.36
N ASP A 255 0.80 1.36 3.85
CA ASP A 255 1.57 0.50 2.96
C ASP A 255 0.65 -0.61 2.44
N THR A 256 0.38 -0.55 1.15
CA THR A 256 -0.34 -1.59 0.42
C THR A 256 0.54 -2.83 0.28
N ASP A 257 -0.10 -4.00 0.17
CA ASP A 257 0.50 -5.30 -0.19
C ASP A 257 1.16 -5.31 -1.60
N GLU A 258 1.44 -4.14 -2.17
CA GLU A 258 2.21 -3.99 -3.41
C GLU A 258 3.54 -4.74 -3.31
N LYS A 259 3.77 -5.62 -4.29
CA LYS A 259 4.97 -6.45 -4.39
C LYS A 259 6.20 -5.56 -4.59
N PHE A 260 7.04 -5.49 -3.57
CA PHE A 260 8.43 -5.05 -3.68
C PHE A 260 9.34 -6.28 -3.81
N SER A 261 10.60 -6.08 -4.19
CA SER A 261 11.50 -7.17 -4.52
C SER A 261 12.02 -7.98 -3.32
N GLY A 262 11.81 -7.51 -2.09
CA GLY A 262 12.50 -8.06 -0.90
C GLY A 262 14.00 -7.78 -0.87
N GLU A 263 14.50 -6.87 -1.73
CA GLU A 263 15.91 -6.46 -1.72
C GLU A 263 16.09 -5.11 -1.05
N TYR A 264 17.05 -5.06 -0.11
CA TYR A 264 17.31 -3.89 0.72
C TYR A 264 18.57 -3.13 0.30
N LEU A 265 18.52 -1.81 0.44
CA LEU A 265 19.63 -0.88 0.26
C LEU A 265 19.59 0.20 1.37
N PHE A 266 20.74 0.77 1.68
CA PHE A 266 20.91 1.80 2.71
C PHE A 266 20.88 3.21 2.11
N HIS A 267 20.34 4.16 2.87
CA HIS A 267 20.47 5.59 2.61
C HIS A 267 20.85 6.32 3.90
N GLY A 268 21.94 7.07 3.87
CA GLY A 268 22.31 7.97 4.97
C GLY A 268 21.91 9.40 4.67
N SER A 269 21.47 10.11 5.71
CA SER A 269 21.11 11.52 5.61
C SER A 269 21.33 12.22 6.95
N ASN A 270 21.53 13.53 6.89
CA ASN A 270 21.63 14.38 8.06
C ASN A 270 20.38 14.20 8.97
N ALA A 271 20.59 14.14 10.29
CA ALA A 271 19.53 14.01 11.30
C ALA A 271 18.35 14.98 11.08
N SER A 272 18.64 16.22 10.66
CA SER A 272 17.64 17.27 10.39
C SER A 272 16.72 16.98 9.20
N ASN A 273 17.12 16.10 8.28
CA ASN A 273 16.27 15.72 7.13
C ASN A 273 15.23 14.67 7.50
N TRP A 274 15.42 13.92 8.59
CA TRP A 274 14.56 12.80 8.96
C TRP A 274 13.15 13.22 9.36
N TYR A 275 12.94 14.48 9.75
CA TYR A 275 11.59 15.01 9.93
C TYR A 275 10.77 14.90 8.64
N SER A 276 11.36 15.34 7.51
CA SER A 276 10.70 15.30 6.21
C SER A 276 10.69 13.89 5.63
N ILE A 277 11.80 13.16 5.70
CA ILE A 277 11.89 11.80 5.13
C ILE A 277 10.83 10.88 5.74
N MET A 278 10.61 10.95 7.07
CA MET A 278 9.59 10.12 7.74
C MET A 278 8.15 10.45 7.33
N ARG A 279 7.87 11.63 6.75
CA ARG A 279 6.51 12.09 6.41
C ARG A 279 6.24 12.17 4.90
N ASN A 280 7.29 12.37 4.12
CA ASN A 280 7.24 12.63 2.68
C ASN A 280 7.98 11.56 1.85
N GLY A 281 8.70 10.64 2.50
CA GLY A 281 9.60 9.69 1.83
C GLY A 281 10.88 10.34 1.32
N LEU A 282 11.74 9.54 0.67
CA LEU A 282 12.87 10.08 -0.07
C LEU A 282 12.39 10.78 -1.33
N LYS A 283 13.08 11.87 -1.68
CA LYS A 283 12.74 12.73 -2.81
C LYS A 283 13.86 12.73 -3.84
N VAL A 284 13.50 12.79 -5.12
CA VAL A 284 14.47 13.01 -6.19
C VAL A 284 14.87 14.48 -6.19
N ALA A 285 16.05 14.77 -5.63
CA ALA A 285 16.60 16.13 -5.56
C ALA A 285 17.61 16.46 -6.67
N SER A 286 17.92 15.51 -7.55
CA SER A 286 18.87 15.75 -8.63
C SER A 286 18.33 16.76 -9.64
N GLY A 287 19.10 17.78 -9.96
CA GLY A 287 18.71 18.85 -10.89
C GLY A 287 17.73 19.87 -10.31
N THR A 288 17.61 19.95 -8.98
CA THR A 288 16.75 20.92 -8.28
C THR A 288 17.58 21.77 -7.31
N SER A 289 16.98 22.84 -6.76
CA SER A 289 17.64 23.72 -5.78
C SER A 289 17.99 23.03 -4.44
N ALA A 290 17.41 21.86 -4.14
CA ALA A 290 17.80 21.08 -2.96
C ALA A 290 18.86 20.01 -3.24
N GLN A 291 19.43 19.94 -4.44
CA GLN A 291 20.61 19.11 -4.67
C GLN A 291 21.75 19.58 -3.75
N ARG A 292 22.26 18.68 -2.90
CA ARG A 292 23.40 18.97 -1.98
C ARG A 292 24.67 18.25 -2.38
N ASN A 293 24.55 17.08 -3.00
CA ASN A 293 25.65 16.31 -3.56
C ASN A 293 25.48 16.21 -5.08
N GLY A 294 26.58 16.16 -5.83
CA GLY A 294 26.55 15.99 -7.28
C GLY A 294 25.81 14.72 -7.71
N ALA A 295 25.15 14.76 -8.87
CA ALA A 295 24.40 13.63 -9.44
C ALA A 295 25.25 12.85 -10.46
N ALA A 296 26.43 12.38 -10.03
CA ALA A 296 27.45 11.79 -10.92
C ALA A 296 26.97 10.55 -11.69
N TYR A 297 26.01 9.80 -11.14
CA TYR A 297 25.47 8.58 -11.74
C TYR A 297 24.05 8.77 -12.32
N GLY A 298 23.66 10.02 -12.57
CA GLY A 298 22.36 10.41 -13.11
C GLY A 298 21.37 10.90 -12.05
N LYS A 299 20.17 11.30 -12.52
CA LYS A 299 19.12 11.84 -11.66
C LYS A 299 18.40 10.72 -10.91
N GLY A 300 18.26 10.87 -9.59
CA GLY A 300 17.51 9.91 -8.78
C GLY A 300 17.84 9.96 -7.29
N ILE A 301 17.27 9.01 -6.55
CA ILE A 301 17.57 8.73 -5.15
C ILE A 301 18.78 7.79 -5.10
N TYR A 302 19.80 8.21 -4.35
CA TYR A 302 21.06 7.48 -4.20
C TYR A 302 20.98 6.55 -2.99
N LEU A 303 21.22 5.26 -3.23
CA LEU A 303 21.24 4.19 -2.24
C LEU A 303 22.54 3.39 -2.36
N SER A 304 22.83 2.57 -1.35
CA SER A 304 24.03 1.71 -1.31
C SER A 304 23.74 0.34 -0.72
N ASP A 305 24.40 -0.70 -1.22
CA ASP A 305 24.40 -2.03 -0.56
C ASP A 305 25.50 -2.19 0.51
N LYS A 306 26.35 -1.17 0.66
CA LYS A 306 27.31 -1.04 1.76
C LYS A 306 26.81 0.00 2.76
N PHE A 307 26.58 -0.43 4.00
CA PHE A 307 26.17 0.46 5.07
C PHE A 307 27.18 1.59 5.32
N SER A 308 28.49 1.29 5.29
CA SER A 308 29.55 2.28 5.53
C SER A 308 29.51 3.48 4.58
N LEU A 309 29.22 3.24 3.30
CA LEU A 309 29.05 4.31 2.32
C LEU A 309 27.89 5.23 2.72
N SER A 310 26.73 4.66 3.07
CA SER A 310 25.57 5.42 3.52
C SER A 310 25.83 6.13 4.85
N ALA A 311 26.45 5.47 5.84
CA ALA A 311 26.79 6.06 7.13
C ALA A 311 27.66 7.33 7.00
N SER A 312 28.54 7.39 6.00
CA SER A 312 29.36 8.58 5.73
C SER A 312 28.53 9.84 5.39
N TYR A 313 27.33 9.66 4.81
CA TYR A 313 26.40 10.76 4.53
C TYR A 313 25.61 11.21 5.76
N SER A 314 25.56 10.39 6.81
CA SER A 314 24.95 10.73 8.11
C SER A 314 25.90 11.52 9.02
N ASN A 315 27.21 11.30 8.90
CA ASN A 315 28.28 11.85 9.76
C ASN A 315 28.55 13.36 9.64
N ARG A 316 27.85 14.10 8.76
CA ARG A 316 28.17 15.50 8.41
C ARG A 316 27.51 16.58 9.31
N SER A 317 26.98 16.23 10.49
CA SER A 317 26.11 17.13 11.28
C SER A 317 26.34 17.12 12.80
N THR A 318 25.86 18.17 13.47
CA THR A 318 25.53 18.15 14.90
C THR A 318 24.54 17.03 15.18
N SER A 319 24.92 16.14 16.09
CA SER A 319 24.22 14.92 16.49
C SER A 319 22.75 15.17 16.87
N LEU A 320 21.88 14.17 16.64
CA LEU A 320 20.44 14.24 16.96
C LEU A 320 20.18 14.55 18.45
N THR A 321 21.09 14.09 19.30
CA THR A 321 21.08 14.20 20.75
C THR A 321 22.47 14.66 21.22
N ASP A 322 22.56 15.18 22.44
CA ASP A 322 23.85 15.40 23.11
C ASP A 322 24.72 14.12 23.12
N SER A 323 24.09 12.95 23.00
CA SER A 323 24.74 11.63 22.97
C SER A 323 25.28 11.18 21.60
N GLY A 324 25.24 12.00 20.54
CA GLY A 324 26.06 11.68 19.36
C GLY A 324 25.44 10.82 18.26
N LEU A 325 24.11 10.62 18.23
CA LEU A 325 23.50 9.61 17.34
C LEU A 325 23.29 10.08 15.89
N ASN A 326 23.69 9.22 14.96
CA ASN A 326 23.45 9.27 13.52
C ASN A 326 22.28 8.37 13.12
N ILE A 327 21.79 8.57 11.89
CA ILE A 327 20.63 7.85 11.37
C ILE A 327 20.88 7.43 9.92
N ALA A 328 20.57 6.19 9.59
CA ALA A 328 20.45 5.70 8.23
C ALA A 328 19.13 4.95 8.07
N GLY A 329 18.56 4.98 6.88
CA GLY A 329 17.37 4.19 6.54
C GLY A 329 17.76 2.98 5.73
N VAL A 330 17.02 1.90 5.94
CA VAL A 330 17.05 0.69 5.11
C VAL A 330 15.79 0.70 4.26
N TYR A 331 16.00 0.74 2.96
CA TYR A 331 14.96 0.87 1.95
C TYR A 331 14.82 -0.44 1.18
N GLU A 332 13.59 -0.89 1.04
CA GLU A 332 13.24 -1.92 0.09
C GLU A 332 12.98 -1.28 -1.28
N VAL A 333 13.48 -1.90 -2.34
CA VAL A 333 13.27 -1.43 -3.72
C VAL A 333 12.24 -2.25 -4.47
N ARG A 334 11.43 -1.60 -5.31
CA ARG A 334 10.32 -2.25 -6.03
C ARG A 334 10.78 -3.37 -6.96
N ASN A 335 11.86 -3.12 -7.72
CA ASN A 335 12.46 -4.07 -8.65
C ASN A 335 13.78 -4.59 -8.08
N ALA A 336 14.30 -5.69 -8.61
CA ALA A 336 15.64 -6.19 -8.28
C ALA A 336 16.68 -5.05 -8.32
N LYS A 337 17.48 -4.91 -7.26
CA LYS A 337 18.43 -3.80 -7.07
C LYS A 337 19.42 -3.67 -8.22
N ALA A 338 19.73 -4.77 -8.91
CA ALA A 338 20.56 -4.80 -10.11
C ALA A 338 20.08 -3.82 -11.19
N LYS A 339 18.76 -3.59 -11.32
CA LYS A 339 18.17 -2.59 -12.23
C LYS A 339 18.68 -1.17 -11.96
N TYR A 340 18.96 -0.87 -10.70
CA TYR A 340 19.35 0.47 -10.25
C TYR A 340 20.87 0.62 -10.08
N HIS A 341 21.65 -0.44 -10.27
CA HIS A 341 23.10 -0.43 -10.05
C HIS A 341 23.82 0.50 -11.03
N LYS A 342 24.71 1.34 -10.52
CA LYS A 342 25.51 2.29 -11.30
C LYS A 342 27.02 2.10 -11.17
N GLY A 343 27.48 1.28 -10.22
CA GLY A 343 28.89 0.99 -9.96
C GLY A 343 29.30 1.31 -8.52
N SER A 344 30.39 0.69 -8.04
CA SER A 344 31.00 0.99 -6.73
C SER A 344 30.04 1.01 -5.54
N SER A 345 29.10 0.04 -5.47
CA SER A 345 28.03 -0.01 -4.46
C SER A 345 27.01 1.12 -4.51
N VAL A 346 26.96 1.89 -5.60
CA VAL A 346 25.99 2.97 -5.81
C VAL A 346 24.80 2.47 -6.64
N TYR A 347 23.61 2.79 -6.14
CA TYR A 347 22.33 2.50 -6.78
C TYR A 347 21.55 3.81 -6.93
N VAL A 348 20.97 4.05 -8.10
CA VAL A 348 20.19 5.26 -8.38
C VAL A 348 18.78 4.89 -8.81
N VAL A 349 17.81 5.21 -7.95
CA VAL A 349 16.39 4.94 -8.19
C VAL A 349 15.73 6.21 -8.72
N PRO A 350 15.20 6.21 -9.96
CA PRO A 350 14.69 7.43 -10.59
C PRO A 350 13.29 7.85 -10.11
N ASN A 351 12.54 6.96 -9.46
CA ASN A 351 11.16 7.20 -9.05
C ASN A 351 11.00 7.00 -7.53
N GLU A 352 10.41 7.98 -6.85
CA GLU A 352 10.15 7.97 -5.40
C GLU A 352 9.24 6.81 -4.98
N LYS A 353 8.34 6.34 -5.87
CA LYS A 353 7.42 5.21 -5.62
C LYS A 353 8.10 3.85 -5.65
N ASP A 354 9.37 3.79 -6.08
CA ASP A 354 10.14 2.56 -6.20
C ASP A 354 11.04 2.29 -5.00
N VAL A 355 10.98 3.14 -3.97
CA VAL A 355 11.69 2.95 -2.69
C VAL A 355 10.70 3.02 -1.53
N ARG A 356 10.86 2.13 -0.55
CA ARG A 356 10.04 2.10 0.67
C ARG A 356 10.94 1.98 1.89
N LEU A 357 10.80 2.88 2.85
CA LEU A 357 11.55 2.81 4.10
C LEU A 357 11.01 1.65 4.95
N ARG A 358 11.86 0.68 5.29
CA ARG A 358 11.49 -0.48 6.11
C ARG A 358 12.11 -0.45 7.49
N TYR A 359 13.34 0.04 7.60
CA TYR A 359 14.01 0.17 8.90
C TYR A 359 14.70 1.50 9.07
N LEU A 360 14.69 2.00 10.31
CA LEU A 360 15.48 3.13 10.76
C LEU A 360 16.61 2.63 11.66
N LEU A 361 17.85 2.88 11.26
CA LEU A 361 19.05 2.47 11.96
C LEU A 361 19.67 3.69 12.64
N MET A 362 19.67 3.69 13.97
CA MET A 362 20.33 4.72 14.79
C MET A 362 21.65 4.17 15.32
N PHE A 363 22.73 4.94 15.19
CA PHE A 363 24.07 4.48 15.55
C PHE A 363 24.95 5.62 16.08
N SER A 364 25.99 5.31 16.84
CA SER A 364 26.94 6.31 17.37
C SER A 364 27.81 6.93 16.27
N LYS A 365 28.44 8.08 16.58
CA LYS A 365 29.25 8.87 15.63
C LYS A 365 30.41 8.11 14.98
N HIS A 366 30.95 7.14 15.69
CA HIS A 366 31.93 6.21 15.15
C HIS A 366 31.20 4.93 14.74
N SER A 367 31.26 4.58 13.47
CA SER A 367 30.87 3.26 12.96
C SER A 367 32.13 2.39 12.93
N PRO A 368 32.50 1.70 14.02
CA PRO A 368 33.61 0.77 14.00
C PRO A 368 33.35 -0.36 12.98
N ALA A 369 34.42 -1.03 12.54
CA ALA A 369 34.35 -1.99 11.43
C ALA A 369 33.35 -3.14 11.72
N ASP A 370 33.33 -3.62 12.96
CA ASP A 370 32.40 -4.60 13.51
C ASP A 370 30.92 -4.20 13.34
N LEU A 371 30.59 -2.92 13.53
CA LEU A 371 29.25 -2.39 13.31
C LEU A 371 28.86 -2.45 11.84
N ASN A 372 29.77 -2.12 10.92
CA ASN A 372 29.50 -2.22 9.48
C ASN A 372 29.27 -3.68 9.06
N ASP A 373 30.07 -4.60 9.58
CA ASP A 373 29.98 -6.03 9.27
C ASP A 373 28.67 -6.62 9.78
N ALA A 374 28.28 -6.34 11.03
CA ALA A 374 27.02 -6.80 11.60
C ALA A 374 25.79 -6.35 10.79
N VAL A 375 25.79 -5.10 10.30
CA VAL A 375 24.69 -4.55 9.50
C VAL A 375 24.67 -5.17 8.09
N ASN A 376 25.82 -5.20 7.42
CA ASN A 376 25.92 -5.73 6.06
C ASN A 376 25.63 -7.24 6.02
N GLU A 377 26.15 -8.01 6.97
CA GLU A 377 25.88 -9.44 7.09
C GLU A 377 24.39 -9.69 7.31
N LYS A 378 23.77 -8.96 8.23
CA LYS A 378 22.37 -9.23 8.58
C LYS A 378 21.40 -8.86 7.47
N PHE A 379 21.55 -7.67 6.86
CA PHE A 379 20.69 -7.31 5.72
C PHE A 379 21.06 -8.08 4.45
N GLY A 380 22.33 -8.48 4.28
CA GLY A 380 22.74 -9.38 3.20
C GLY A 380 22.15 -10.80 3.34
N THR A 381 22.04 -11.32 4.56
CA THR A 381 21.42 -12.62 4.87
C THR A 381 19.90 -12.56 4.90
N MET A 382 19.29 -11.45 5.34
CA MET A 382 17.85 -11.20 5.18
C MET A 382 17.44 -11.24 3.71
N ILE A 383 18.21 -10.69 2.77
CA ILE A 383 17.90 -10.82 1.34
C ILE A 383 17.88 -12.30 0.90
N LYS A 384 18.73 -13.16 1.47
CA LYS A 384 18.75 -14.59 1.17
C LYS A 384 17.59 -15.34 1.84
N GLN A 385 17.30 -15.02 3.10
CA GLN A 385 16.20 -15.61 3.88
C GLN A 385 14.85 -15.14 3.38
N GLU A 386 14.65 -13.86 3.10
CA GLU A 386 13.41 -13.33 2.49
C GLU A 386 13.25 -13.76 1.03
N LYS A 387 14.30 -14.00 0.23
CA LYS A 387 14.11 -14.67 -1.07
C LYS A 387 13.60 -16.10 -0.89
N GLN A 388 14.12 -16.83 0.11
CA GLN A 388 13.64 -18.17 0.47
C GLN A 388 12.24 -18.14 1.10
N ASP A 389 11.94 -17.19 1.97
CA ASP A 389 10.69 -17.06 2.72
C ASP A 389 9.60 -16.38 1.89
N PHE A 390 9.93 -15.47 0.98
CA PHE A 390 9.07 -15.02 -0.11
C PHE A 390 8.73 -16.23 -0.97
N SER A 391 9.71 -16.99 -1.46
CA SER A 391 9.40 -18.20 -2.22
C SER A 391 8.50 -19.17 -1.43
N ARG A 392 8.70 -19.34 -0.11
CA ARG A 392 7.83 -20.18 0.76
C ARG A 392 6.46 -19.56 1.07
N ALA A 393 6.37 -18.25 1.28
CA ALA A 393 5.14 -17.55 1.68
C ALA A 393 4.23 -17.25 0.50
N THR A 394 4.79 -16.83 -0.65
CA THR A 394 4.06 -16.79 -1.93
C THR A 394 3.60 -18.19 -2.32
N ASN A 395 4.43 -19.22 -2.14
CA ASN A 395 3.96 -20.61 -2.28
C ASN A 395 2.81 -20.90 -1.31
N SER A 396 2.89 -20.52 -0.02
CA SER A 396 1.82 -20.84 0.93
C SER A 396 0.47 -20.16 0.64
N LYS A 397 0.46 -18.91 0.16
CA LYS A 397 -0.78 -18.16 -0.17
C LYS A 397 -1.32 -18.58 -1.54
N SER A 398 -0.45 -18.73 -2.53
CA SER A 398 -0.81 -19.24 -3.86
C SER A 398 -1.35 -20.66 -3.76
N GLN A 399 -0.67 -21.57 -3.06
CA GLN A 399 -1.15 -22.93 -2.81
C GLN A 399 -2.49 -22.95 -2.07
N LYS A 400 -2.69 -22.10 -1.06
CA LYS A 400 -4.01 -22.00 -0.38
C LYS A 400 -5.11 -21.56 -1.34
N ARG A 401 -4.85 -20.56 -2.18
CA ARG A 401 -5.80 -20.10 -3.20
C ARG A 401 -6.07 -21.22 -4.22
N LEU A 402 -5.02 -21.85 -4.77
CA LEU A 402 -5.13 -22.93 -5.74
C LEU A 402 -5.87 -24.15 -5.18
N MET A 403 -5.59 -24.54 -3.93
CA MET A 403 -6.33 -25.61 -3.26
C MET A 403 -7.81 -25.24 -3.04
N ALA A 404 -8.12 -23.98 -2.71
CA ALA A 404 -9.50 -23.53 -2.58
C ALA A 404 -10.23 -23.57 -3.94
N GLU A 405 -9.58 -23.11 -5.01
CA GLU A 405 -10.11 -23.17 -6.37
C GLU A 405 -10.31 -24.61 -6.84
N TYR A 406 -9.30 -25.48 -6.67
CA TYR A 406 -9.40 -26.88 -7.06
C TYR A 406 -10.55 -27.61 -6.36
N LYS A 407 -10.74 -27.34 -5.06
CA LYS A 407 -11.88 -27.87 -4.29
C LYS A 407 -13.22 -27.34 -4.79
N MET A 408 -13.29 -26.05 -5.11
CA MET A 408 -14.51 -25.41 -5.62
C MET A 408 -14.88 -25.97 -7.00
N LEU A 409 -13.93 -26.09 -7.92
CA LEU A 409 -14.17 -26.60 -9.27
C LEU A 409 -14.58 -28.07 -9.29
N ASN A 410 -14.11 -28.86 -8.33
CA ASN A 410 -14.47 -30.28 -8.19
C ASN A 410 -15.60 -30.51 -7.17
N SER A 411 -16.32 -29.47 -6.76
CA SER A 411 -17.44 -29.61 -5.81
C SER A 411 -18.72 -30.08 -6.51
N GLU A 412 -19.49 -30.92 -5.82
CA GLU A 412 -20.78 -31.40 -6.32
C GLU A 412 -21.78 -30.24 -6.47
N GLY A 413 -22.49 -30.20 -7.59
CA GLY A 413 -23.45 -29.16 -7.94
C GLY A 413 -22.84 -27.86 -8.46
N GLY A 414 -21.50 -27.76 -8.57
CA GLY A 414 -20.80 -26.59 -9.10
C GLY A 414 -20.89 -26.47 -10.63
N MET A 415 -20.56 -25.28 -11.18
CA MET A 415 -20.74 -24.99 -12.60
C MET A 415 -19.89 -25.90 -13.52
N PHE A 416 -18.74 -26.37 -13.05
CA PHE A 416 -17.89 -27.30 -13.80
C PHE A 416 -18.57 -28.65 -13.97
N GLN A 417 -19.22 -29.16 -12.92
CA GLN A 417 -20.00 -30.40 -13.02
C GLN A 417 -21.23 -30.20 -13.93
N THR A 418 -21.94 -29.07 -13.82
CA THR A 418 -23.11 -28.81 -14.69
C THR A 418 -22.74 -28.67 -16.17
N ASN A 419 -21.53 -28.19 -16.47
CA ASN A 419 -20.99 -28.05 -17.83
C ASN A 419 -20.14 -29.25 -18.28
N ASP A 420 -20.09 -30.34 -17.52
CA ASP A 420 -19.29 -31.54 -17.84
C ASP A 420 -17.79 -31.24 -18.09
N ILE A 421 -17.26 -30.34 -17.26
CA ILE A 421 -15.85 -29.95 -17.24
C ILE A 421 -15.15 -30.71 -16.14
N LYS A 422 -14.19 -31.58 -16.51
CA LYS A 422 -13.35 -32.30 -15.56
C LYS A 422 -12.04 -31.55 -15.33
N CYS A 423 -11.60 -31.47 -14.07
CA CYS A 423 -10.33 -30.84 -13.68
C CYS A 423 -9.40 -31.88 -13.02
N GLU A 424 -8.14 -31.96 -13.47
CA GLU A 424 -7.13 -32.87 -12.92
C GLU A 424 -5.79 -32.15 -12.72
N LEU A 425 -5.05 -32.52 -11.67
CA LEU A 425 -3.66 -32.09 -11.48
C LEU A 425 -2.73 -32.92 -12.38
N VAL A 426 -1.76 -32.27 -13.02
CA VAL A 426 -0.71 -32.94 -13.78
C VAL A 426 0.39 -33.37 -12.82
N ASN A 427 0.65 -34.68 -12.70
CA ASN A 427 1.68 -35.23 -11.80
C ASN A 427 1.56 -34.73 -10.35
N ASP A 428 0.33 -34.61 -9.83
CA ASP A 428 0.03 -34.07 -8.50
C ASP A 428 0.58 -32.65 -8.24
N ASN A 429 0.93 -31.91 -9.29
CA ASN A 429 1.41 -30.55 -9.19
C ASN A 429 0.24 -29.56 -9.11
N ILE A 430 0.07 -28.91 -7.96
CA ILE A 430 -0.99 -27.92 -7.74
C ILE A 430 -0.86 -26.66 -8.61
N TYR A 431 0.25 -26.47 -9.33
CA TYR A 431 0.46 -25.37 -10.28
C TYR A 431 0.28 -25.76 -11.75
N ASP A 432 -0.09 -27.00 -12.05
CA ASP A 432 -0.23 -27.47 -13.42
C ASP A 432 -1.48 -28.36 -13.56
N TRP A 433 -2.52 -27.82 -14.18
CA TRP A 433 -3.83 -28.49 -14.25
C TRP A 433 -4.22 -28.77 -15.69
N LYS A 434 -4.93 -29.88 -15.89
CA LYS A 434 -5.66 -30.18 -17.13
C LYS A 434 -7.15 -30.05 -16.91
N LEU A 435 -7.78 -29.35 -17.84
CA LEU A 435 -9.24 -29.26 -17.93
C LEU A 435 -9.71 -30.01 -19.16
N TYR A 436 -10.74 -30.82 -19.02
CA TYR A 436 -11.35 -31.58 -20.10
C TYR A 436 -12.76 -31.05 -20.33
N LEU A 437 -12.95 -30.33 -21.43
CA LEU A 437 -14.22 -29.77 -21.84
C LEU A 437 -14.93 -30.78 -22.76
N SER A 438 -15.99 -31.41 -22.26
CA SER A 438 -16.69 -32.51 -22.96
C SER A 438 -17.98 -32.05 -23.63
N LYS A 439 -18.58 -30.98 -23.12
CA LYS A 439 -19.89 -30.48 -23.54
C LYS A 439 -19.84 -28.99 -23.83
N PHE A 440 -20.56 -28.60 -24.88
CA PHE A 440 -20.82 -27.22 -25.26
C PHE A 440 -22.33 -27.04 -25.43
N ASP A 441 -22.82 -25.89 -25.01
CA ASP A 441 -24.20 -25.46 -25.19
C ASP A 441 -24.55 -25.33 -26.67
N LYS A 442 -25.85 -25.42 -26.92
CA LYS A 442 -26.44 -25.20 -28.24
C LYS A 442 -26.48 -23.69 -28.53
N ASP A 443 -26.58 -23.35 -29.80
CA ASP A 443 -26.81 -21.96 -30.21
C ASP A 443 -28.22 -21.47 -29.83
N PHE A 444 -28.51 -20.21 -30.13
CA PHE A 444 -29.78 -19.57 -29.80
C PHE A 444 -30.99 -20.27 -30.44
N ASP A 445 -30.80 -20.92 -31.59
CA ASP A 445 -31.82 -21.66 -32.32
C ASP A 445 -31.93 -23.12 -31.86
N GLY A 446 -31.16 -23.52 -30.84
CA GLY A 446 -31.15 -24.87 -30.28
C GLY A 446 -30.38 -25.90 -31.10
N ASN A 447 -29.54 -25.45 -32.04
CA ASN A 447 -28.68 -26.31 -32.87
C ASN A 447 -27.31 -26.52 -32.21
N ASP A 448 -26.68 -27.65 -32.54
CA ASP A 448 -25.30 -27.88 -32.14
C ASP A 448 -24.38 -26.89 -32.86
N ILE A 449 -23.51 -26.23 -32.10
CA ILE A 449 -22.50 -25.33 -32.67
C ILE A 449 -21.51 -26.09 -33.57
N PRO A 450 -20.82 -25.41 -34.51
CA PRO A 450 -19.84 -26.05 -35.40
C PRO A 450 -18.78 -26.89 -34.68
N LEU A 451 -18.33 -26.44 -33.51
CA LEU A 451 -17.37 -27.17 -32.69
C LEU A 451 -17.91 -28.53 -32.22
N THR A 452 -19.15 -28.56 -31.73
CA THR A 452 -19.83 -29.80 -31.29
C THR A 452 -20.03 -30.76 -32.45
N LEU A 453 -20.37 -30.24 -33.64
CA LEU A 453 -20.47 -31.05 -34.86
C LEU A 453 -19.12 -31.64 -35.26
N ASP A 454 -18.05 -30.86 -35.21
CA ASP A 454 -16.69 -31.33 -35.50
C ASP A 454 -16.22 -32.37 -34.47
N MET A 455 -16.51 -32.18 -33.18
CA MET A 455 -16.18 -33.15 -32.14
C MET A 455 -16.85 -34.51 -32.40
N LYS A 456 -18.14 -34.51 -32.77
CA LYS A 456 -18.86 -35.73 -33.17
C LYS A 456 -18.27 -36.35 -34.43
N LYS A 457 -18.01 -35.54 -35.47
CA LYS A 457 -17.48 -35.99 -36.76
C LYS A 457 -16.11 -36.67 -36.63
N TYR A 458 -15.22 -36.10 -35.82
CA TYR A 458 -13.85 -36.61 -35.65
C TYR A 458 -13.68 -37.50 -34.41
N ASN A 459 -14.78 -37.85 -33.73
CA ASN A 459 -14.79 -38.65 -32.50
C ASN A 459 -13.87 -38.10 -31.40
N VAL A 460 -13.82 -36.76 -31.28
CA VAL A 460 -13.09 -36.06 -30.22
C VAL A 460 -13.99 -35.97 -29.01
N LYS A 461 -13.61 -36.67 -27.93
CA LYS A 461 -14.38 -36.68 -26.68
C LYS A 461 -14.32 -35.33 -25.97
N ASN A 462 -13.12 -34.79 -25.81
CA ASN A 462 -12.87 -33.60 -24.99
C ASN A 462 -11.91 -32.65 -25.69
N ILE A 463 -12.09 -31.34 -25.47
CA ILE A 463 -11.03 -30.35 -25.68
C ILE A 463 -10.25 -30.24 -24.38
N VAL A 464 -8.94 -30.45 -24.47
CA VAL A 464 -8.04 -30.47 -23.34
C VAL A 464 -7.36 -29.11 -23.25
N LEU A 465 -7.59 -28.39 -22.15
CA LEU A 465 -6.84 -27.20 -21.78
C LEU A 465 -5.78 -27.55 -20.74
N GLU A 466 -4.65 -26.84 -20.78
CA GLU A 466 -3.65 -26.85 -19.72
C GLU A 466 -3.59 -25.45 -19.10
N VAL A 467 -3.62 -25.41 -17.77
CA VAL A 467 -3.55 -24.20 -16.96
C VAL A 467 -2.29 -24.28 -16.12
N ILE A 468 -1.29 -23.46 -16.45
CA ILE A 468 -0.02 -23.37 -15.73
C ILE A 468 -0.03 -22.10 -14.87
N PHE A 469 -0.02 -22.27 -13.55
CA PHE A 469 -0.06 -21.16 -12.62
C PHE A 469 1.34 -20.64 -12.29
N PRO A 470 1.58 -19.32 -12.34
CA PRO A 470 2.80 -18.74 -11.82
C PRO A 470 2.78 -18.78 -10.29
N GLN A 471 3.97 -18.70 -9.67
CA GLN A 471 4.09 -18.62 -8.22
C GLN A 471 3.42 -17.38 -7.62
N GLY A 472 3.25 -16.33 -8.43
CA GLY A 472 2.56 -15.10 -8.03
C GLY A 472 1.02 -15.13 -8.13
N TYR A 473 0.40 -16.24 -8.54
CA TYR A 473 -1.06 -16.39 -8.61
C TYR A 473 -1.72 -16.19 -7.24
N PRO A 474 -2.85 -15.45 -7.11
CA PRO A 474 -3.76 -14.99 -8.18
C PRO A 474 -3.45 -13.59 -8.73
N PHE A 475 -2.33 -12.96 -8.34
CA PHE A 475 -1.99 -11.60 -8.78
C PHE A 475 -1.25 -11.55 -10.12
N GLU A 476 -0.71 -12.70 -10.55
CA GLU A 476 -0.18 -12.91 -11.90
C GLU A 476 -1.12 -13.88 -12.64
N PRO A 477 -1.36 -13.66 -13.94
CA PRO A 477 -2.27 -14.51 -14.71
C PRO A 477 -1.73 -15.93 -14.85
N PRO A 478 -2.60 -16.95 -14.86
CA PRO A 478 -2.21 -18.28 -15.31
C PRO A 478 -1.95 -18.26 -16.82
N PHE A 479 -1.00 -19.08 -17.27
CA PHE A 479 -0.84 -19.35 -18.69
C PHE A 479 -1.80 -20.48 -19.09
N ILE A 480 -2.78 -20.16 -19.95
CA ILE A 480 -3.79 -21.11 -20.41
C ILE A 480 -3.62 -21.38 -21.90
N ARG A 481 -3.62 -22.67 -22.27
CA ARG A 481 -3.51 -23.11 -23.66
C ARG A 481 -4.40 -24.31 -23.94
N VAL A 482 -4.74 -24.49 -25.22
CA VAL A 482 -5.26 -25.74 -25.76
C VAL A 482 -4.10 -26.72 -25.91
N VAL A 483 -4.24 -27.93 -25.36
CA VAL A 483 -3.33 -29.05 -25.57
C VAL A 483 -3.75 -29.83 -26.80
N SER A 484 -5.02 -30.21 -26.89
CA SER A 484 -5.60 -30.99 -27.99
C SER A 484 -7.11 -30.81 -28.04
N PRO A 485 -7.77 -30.93 -29.21
CA PRO A 485 -7.21 -31.13 -30.54
C PRO A 485 -6.57 -29.85 -31.11
N GLN A 486 -5.97 -29.94 -32.30
CA GLN A 486 -5.59 -28.74 -33.07
C GLN A 486 -6.79 -28.13 -33.80
N PHE A 487 -6.87 -26.81 -33.75
CA PHE A 487 -7.93 -26.00 -34.35
C PHE A 487 -7.52 -25.41 -35.70
N GLU A 488 -8.50 -25.07 -36.53
CA GLU A 488 -8.27 -24.33 -37.76
C GLU A 488 -7.77 -22.91 -37.46
N TYR A 489 -6.86 -22.42 -38.32
CA TYR A 489 -6.25 -21.11 -38.15
C TYR A 489 -7.31 -20.00 -38.16
N ARG A 490 -7.21 -19.05 -37.21
CA ARG A 490 -8.15 -17.92 -37.00
C ARG A 490 -9.57 -18.33 -36.58
N THR A 491 -9.74 -19.49 -35.96
CA THR A 491 -11.01 -19.87 -35.32
C THR A 491 -10.85 -19.92 -33.79
N GLY A 492 -11.93 -19.63 -33.07
CA GLY A 492 -12.02 -19.78 -31.61
C GLY A 492 -11.06 -18.94 -30.78
N HIS A 493 -10.47 -17.88 -31.35
CA HIS A 493 -9.42 -17.08 -30.69
C HIS A 493 -8.20 -17.90 -30.23
N ILE A 494 -7.93 -19.04 -30.89
CA ILE A 494 -6.77 -19.89 -30.61
C ILE A 494 -5.65 -19.52 -31.58
N THR A 495 -4.45 -19.29 -31.05
CA THR A 495 -3.27 -18.97 -31.87
C THR A 495 -2.75 -20.22 -32.58
N LEU A 496 -1.85 -20.04 -33.56
CA LEU A 496 -1.25 -21.16 -34.30
C LEU A 496 -0.57 -22.19 -33.37
N GLY A 497 -0.05 -21.75 -32.22
CA GLY A 497 0.60 -22.61 -31.23
C GLY A 497 -0.33 -23.14 -30.14
N GLY A 498 -1.64 -22.90 -30.20
CA GLY A 498 -2.60 -23.38 -29.21
C GLY A 498 -2.78 -22.48 -27.98
N SER A 499 -2.12 -21.31 -27.91
CA SER A 499 -2.40 -20.34 -26.85
C SER A 499 -3.72 -19.60 -27.11
N ILE A 500 -4.34 -19.05 -26.07
CA ILE A 500 -5.59 -18.29 -26.21
C ILE A 500 -5.27 -16.81 -26.39
N CYS A 501 -5.88 -16.17 -27.38
CA CYS A 501 -5.71 -14.76 -27.70
C CYS A 501 -6.69 -13.90 -26.87
N MET A 502 -6.29 -13.55 -25.65
CA MET A 502 -7.15 -12.83 -24.71
C MET A 502 -6.34 -11.85 -23.86
N GLU A 503 -6.69 -10.56 -23.86
CA GLU A 503 -5.99 -9.52 -23.08
C GLU A 503 -6.04 -9.80 -21.58
N ALA A 504 -7.13 -10.39 -21.10
CA ALA A 504 -7.26 -10.72 -19.68
C ALA A 504 -6.20 -11.72 -19.20
N LEU A 505 -5.58 -12.52 -20.07
CA LEU A 505 -4.49 -13.44 -19.69
C LEU A 505 -3.10 -12.79 -19.77
N THR A 506 -3.02 -11.48 -20.03
CA THR A 506 -1.78 -10.72 -20.11
C THR A 506 -1.48 -10.01 -18.79
N THR A 507 -0.23 -9.67 -18.51
CA THR A 507 0.15 -9.01 -17.25
C THR A 507 -0.50 -7.63 -17.08
N GLY A 508 -0.82 -6.94 -18.18
CA GLY A 508 -1.50 -5.64 -18.17
C GLY A 508 -3.03 -5.72 -18.07
N GLY A 509 -3.64 -6.78 -18.60
CA GLY A 509 -5.11 -6.98 -18.60
C GLY A 509 -5.64 -7.89 -17.49
N TRP A 510 -4.76 -8.61 -16.79
CA TRP A 510 -5.17 -9.54 -15.75
C TRP A 510 -5.67 -8.84 -14.49
N SER A 511 -6.77 -9.36 -13.95
CA SER A 511 -7.26 -9.04 -12.61
C SER A 511 -7.63 -10.35 -11.88
N PRO A 512 -7.33 -10.47 -10.58
CA PRO A 512 -7.65 -11.68 -9.82
C PRO A 512 -9.16 -11.97 -9.81
N LYS A 513 -9.58 -13.07 -10.44
CA LYS A 513 -10.97 -13.59 -10.44
C LYS A 513 -10.97 -15.12 -10.26
N PRO A 514 -12.09 -15.75 -9.87
CA PRO A 514 -12.18 -17.21 -9.84
C PRO A 514 -11.85 -17.80 -11.21
N LEU A 515 -11.05 -18.88 -11.25
CA LEU A 515 -10.64 -19.55 -12.48
C LEU A 515 -11.85 -20.03 -13.28
N GLU A 516 -12.89 -20.47 -12.58
CA GLU A 516 -14.20 -20.81 -13.17
C GLU A 516 -14.68 -19.75 -14.17
N ASN A 517 -14.66 -18.47 -13.76
CA ASN A 517 -15.08 -17.36 -14.61
C ASN A 517 -14.14 -17.18 -15.81
N VAL A 518 -12.84 -17.39 -15.64
CA VAL A 518 -11.85 -17.31 -16.72
C VAL A 518 -12.09 -18.40 -17.76
N ILE A 519 -12.38 -19.63 -17.32
CA ILE A 519 -12.67 -20.75 -18.22
C ILE A 519 -13.99 -20.54 -18.96
N MET A 520 -15.02 -20.01 -18.30
CA MET A 520 -16.27 -19.64 -18.98
C MET A 520 -16.05 -18.54 -20.04
N GLU A 521 -15.19 -17.57 -19.76
CA GLU A 521 -14.83 -16.52 -20.72
C GLU A 521 -14.08 -17.10 -21.93
N ILE A 522 -13.17 -18.04 -21.72
CA ILE A 522 -12.48 -18.78 -22.79
C ILE A 522 -13.47 -19.59 -23.63
N ILE A 523 -14.40 -20.26 -22.97
CA ILE A 523 -15.45 -21.02 -23.64
C ILE A 523 -16.29 -20.06 -24.51
N SER A 524 -16.68 -18.88 -24.01
CA SER A 524 -17.35 -17.83 -24.80
C SER A 524 -16.56 -17.44 -26.05
N LEU A 525 -15.23 -17.28 -25.94
CA LEU A 525 -14.38 -16.99 -27.09
C LEU A 525 -14.38 -18.12 -28.13
N PHE A 526 -14.56 -19.38 -27.72
CA PHE A 526 -14.70 -20.49 -28.67
C PHE A 526 -16.00 -20.36 -29.49
N TYR A 527 -17.10 -19.92 -28.87
CA TYR A 527 -18.35 -19.64 -29.59
C TYR A 527 -18.20 -18.44 -30.52
N GLU A 528 -17.78 -17.28 -30.00
CA GLU A 528 -17.66 -16.03 -30.75
C GLU A 528 -16.70 -16.16 -31.93
N GLY A 529 -15.58 -16.86 -31.72
CA GLY A 529 -14.59 -17.10 -32.75
C GLY A 529 -14.94 -18.22 -33.72
N GLY A 530 -16.10 -18.86 -33.59
CA GLY A 530 -16.55 -19.96 -34.45
C GLY A 530 -15.54 -21.11 -34.52
N ALA A 531 -15.08 -21.60 -33.36
CA ALA A 531 -14.00 -22.59 -33.27
C ALA A 531 -14.25 -23.85 -34.11
N ARG A 532 -13.26 -24.27 -34.89
CA ARG A 532 -13.31 -25.48 -35.76
C ARG A 532 -12.14 -26.40 -35.50
N ILE A 533 -12.38 -27.71 -35.49
CA ILE A 533 -11.31 -28.71 -35.37
C ILE A 533 -10.66 -28.92 -36.73
N LYS A 534 -9.32 -28.82 -36.79
CA LYS A 534 -8.57 -29.05 -38.01
C LYS A 534 -8.75 -30.51 -38.46
N PRO A 535 -9.12 -30.79 -39.73
CA PRO A 535 -9.45 -32.15 -40.20
C PRO A 535 -8.39 -33.23 -39.89
N ASN A 536 -7.10 -32.89 -39.95
CA ASN A 536 -5.97 -33.78 -39.62
C ASN A 536 -5.25 -33.42 -38.29
N GLY A 537 -5.92 -32.62 -37.45
CA GLY A 537 -5.42 -32.13 -36.17
C GLY A 537 -6.17 -32.69 -34.96
N HIS A 538 -7.23 -33.46 -35.16
CA HIS A 538 -8.10 -34.00 -34.12
C HIS A 538 -7.38 -34.89 -33.09
N ASN A 539 -6.32 -35.61 -33.50
CA ASN A 539 -5.49 -36.44 -32.62
C ASN A 539 -4.09 -35.85 -32.35
N LYS A 540 -3.85 -34.58 -32.71
CA LYS A 540 -2.56 -33.92 -32.52
C LYS A 540 -2.63 -32.93 -31.37
N SER A 541 -1.51 -32.83 -30.66
CA SER A 541 -1.36 -31.87 -29.56
C SER A 541 -0.51 -30.67 -29.97
N TYR A 542 -0.78 -29.52 -29.38
CA TYR A 542 0.12 -28.37 -29.40
C TYR A 542 1.26 -28.56 -28.39
N SER A 543 2.45 -28.10 -28.74
CA SER A 543 3.58 -28.05 -27.81
C SER A 543 3.51 -26.82 -26.90
N LEU A 544 4.03 -26.93 -25.68
CA LEU A 544 4.04 -25.82 -24.73
C LEU A 544 4.91 -24.66 -25.22
N GLU A 545 6.10 -24.96 -25.74
CA GLU A 545 7.03 -23.97 -26.30
C GLU A 545 6.40 -23.18 -27.45
N GLU A 546 5.71 -23.84 -28.37
CA GLU A 546 5.04 -23.19 -29.48
C GLU A 546 3.89 -22.29 -29.00
N ALA A 547 3.11 -22.75 -28.02
CA ALA A 547 2.05 -21.95 -27.41
C ALA A 547 2.60 -20.67 -26.76
N LYS A 548 3.68 -20.78 -25.96
CA LYS A 548 4.32 -19.63 -25.31
C LYS A 548 4.85 -18.62 -26.32
N GLN A 549 5.51 -19.10 -27.38
CA GLN A 549 6.01 -18.23 -28.44
C GLN A 549 4.86 -17.55 -29.22
N ALA A 550 3.79 -18.28 -29.50
CA ALA A 550 2.62 -17.75 -30.19
C ALA A 550 1.91 -16.67 -29.35
N PHE A 551 1.73 -16.92 -28.05
CA PHE A 551 1.17 -15.94 -27.11
C PHE A 551 1.98 -14.64 -27.10
N LYS A 552 3.31 -14.75 -26.99
CA LYS A 552 4.20 -13.58 -27.01
C LYS A 552 4.08 -12.78 -28.32
N ARG A 553 4.03 -13.44 -29.47
CA ARG A 553 3.84 -12.77 -30.77
C ARG A 553 2.49 -12.04 -30.85
N THR A 554 1.42 -12.70 -30.39
CA THR A 554 0.07 -12.13 -30.36
C THR A 554 0.01 -10.90 -29.44
N ALA A 555 0.52 -11.01 -28.21
CA ALA A 555 0.55 -9.88 -27.27
C ALA A 555 1.30 -8.67 -27.87
N LEU A 556 2.46 -8.89 -28.48
CA LEU A 556 3.20 -7.83 -29.16
C LEU A 556 2.46 -7.21 -30.35
N THR A 557 1.68 -8.01 -31.09
CA THR A 557 0.88 -7.54 -32.23
C THR A 557 -0.23 -6.58 -31.78
N TYR A 558 -0.82 -6.83 -30.60
CA TYR A 558 -1.90 -6.02 -30.02
C TYR A 558 -1.41 -4.99 -28.99
N ASN A 559 -0.10 -4.75 -28.87
CA ASN A 559 0.51 -3.87 -27.85
C ASN A 559 0.15 -4.25 -26.39
N TRP A 560 -0.13 -5.53 -26.14
CA TRP A 560 -0.28 -6.07 -24.79
C TRP A 560 1.08 -6.38 -24.17
N THR A 561 1.14 -6.36 -22.84
CA THR A 561 2.34 -6.80 -22.11
C THR A 561 2.25 -8.31 -21.87
N PRO A 562 3.05 -9.15 -22.56
CA PRO A 562 2.95 -10.61 -22.49
C PRO A 562 3.23 -11.18 -21.09
#